data_AF-A0AAU8LXL2-F1
#
_entry.id   AF-A0AAU8LXL2-F1
#
_cell.length_a   1.000
_cell.length_b   1.000
_cell.length_c   1.000
_cell.angle_alpha   90.00
_cell.angle_beta   90.00
_cell.angle_gamma   90.00
#
_symmetry.space_group_name_H-M   'P 1'
#
loop_
_entity.id
_entity.type
_entity.pdbx_description
1 polymer ?
#
loop_
_entity_poly.entity_id
_entity_poly.type
_entity_poly.pdbx_seq_one_letter_code
_entity_poly.pdbx_strand_id
1 'polypeptide(L)'
;MINRKRYKQELWSNGNKVDEYDSCPGYFTDDQDRSAPEGGDAKLLAELMGNGENIEAIEKVLKETTGEKGYIFTVERHDALVKAVGLPTYSVGYGFRYILGGDIPPDVKEESVIRCC
;
A
#
# COMPACT_ATOMS: atom_id res chain seq x y z
N MET A 1 0.48 22.20 16.44
CA MET A 1 0.78 21.98 15.01
C MET A 1 0.99 20.49 14.79
N ILE A 2 0.04 19.82 14.16
CA ILE A 2 0.19 18.41 13.77
C ILE A 2 1.19 18.39 12.61
N ASN A 3 2.27 17.62 12.76
CA ASN A 3 3.31 17.51 11.74
C ASN A 3 2.73 16.78 10.52
N ARG A 4 2.47 17.51 9.43
CA ARG A 4 1.86 17.04 8.17
C ARG A 4 2.61 15.91 7.46
N LYS A 5 3.76 15.46 7.97
CA LYS A 5 4.66 14.46 7.35
C LYS A 5 4.36 13.00 7.68
N ARG A 6 3.35 12.67 8.49
CA ARG A 6 3.31 11.34 9.14
C ARG A 6 2.71 10.17 8.33
N TYR A 7 2.14 10.39 7.14
CA TYR A 7 1.39 9.33 6.43
C TYR A 7 1.65 9.29 4.92
N LYS A 8 2.85 9.70 4.52
CA LYS A 8 3.31 9.56 3.14
C LYS A 8 4.24 8.37 3.03
N GLN A 9 4.13 7.64 1.93
CA GLN A 9 5.09 6.60 1.56
C GLN A 9 6.18 7.25 0.71
N GLU A 10 7.44 7.01 1.04
CA GLU A 10 8.56 7.55 0.28
C GLU A 10 9.31 6.41 -0.40
N LEU A 11 9.71 6.64 -1.65
CA LEU A 11 10.60 5.76 -2.39
C LEU A 11 11.99 6.38 -2.47
N TRP A 12 12.99 5.60 -2.10
CA TRP A 12 14.38 6.04 -2.04
C TRP A 12 15.26 5.15 -2.92
N SER A 13 16.17 5.76 -3.68
CA SER A 13 17.17 5.09 -4.49
C SER A 13 18.53 5.76 -4.28
N ASN A 14 19.55 4.96 -3.91
CA ASN A 14 20.91 5.45 -3.65
C ASN A 14 20.97 6.64 -2.68
N GLY A 15 20.15 6.63 -1.62
CA GLY A 15 20.09 7.71 -0.64
C GLY A 15 19.37 8.98 -1.09
N ASN A 16 18.79 8.99 -2.29
CA ASN A 16 17.97 10.10 -2.79
C ASN A 16 16.50 9.69 -2.79
N LYS A 17 15.62 10.58 -2.34
CA LYS A 17 14.18 10.39 -2.51
C LYS A 17 13.83 10.58 -3.99
N VAL A 18 13.24 9.54 -4.59
CA VAL A 18 12.88 9.52 -6.01
C VAL A 18 11.37 9.62 -6.23
N ASP A 19 10.57 9.27 -5.23
CA ASP A 19 9.11 9.46 -5.26
C ASP A 19 8.54 9.60 -3.85
N GLU A 20 7.35 10.18 -3.75
CA GLU A 20 6.56 10.34 -2.54
C GLU A 20 5.08 10.14 -2.90
N TYR A 21 4.37 9.34 -2.13
CA TYR A 21 2.95 9.05 -2.32
C TYR A 21 2.16 9.45 -1.07
N ASP A 22 1.06 10.18 -1.26
CA ASP A 22 0.08 10.50 -0.24
C ASP A 22 -1.26 9.90 -0.65
N SER A 23 -1.61 8.79 -0.01
CA SER A 23 -2.85 8.05 -0.29
C SER A 23 -4.12 8.81 0.11
N CYS A 24 -4.04 9.78 1.03
CA CYS A 24 -5.20 10.52 1.51
C CYS A 24 -4.76 11.91 2.02
N PRO A 25 -4.48 12.86 1.10
CA PRO A 25 -4.10 14.20 1.47
C PRO A 25 -5.17 14.84 2.34
N GLY A 26 -4.75 15.45 3.45
CA GLY A 26 -5.68 16.06 4.41
C GLY A 26 -6.36 15.08 5.36
N TYR A 27 -5.92 13.82 5.47
CA TYR A 27 -6.56 12.84 6.38
C TYR A 27 -6.74 13.34 7.83
N PHE A 28 -5.80 14.15 8.35
CA PHE A 28 -5.85 14.73 9.71
C PHE A 28 -6.36 16.16 9.76
N THR A 29 -6.91 16.68 8.67
CA THR A 29 -7.53 18.01 8.67
C THR A 29 -9.02 17.89 8.91
N ASP A 30 -9.60 18.86 9.61
CA ASP A 30 -11.05 18.94 9.85
C ASP A 30 -11.84 19.27 8.58
N ASP A 31 -11.15 19.52 7.46
CA ASP A 31 -11.74 19.69 6.14
C ASP A 31 -12.32 18.36 5.64
N GLN A 32 -13.62 18.36 5.34
CA GLN A 32 -14.32 17.19 4.78
C GLN A 32 -13.92 16.90 3.32
N ASP A 33 -13.17 17.80 2.69
CA ASP A 33 -12.73 17.66 1.31
C ASP A 33 -11.42 16.87 1.24
N ARG A 34 -11.54 15.55 1.36
CA ARG A 34 -10.42 14.64 1.11
C ARG A 34 -10.06 14.74 -0.36
N SER A 35 -8.91 15.35 -0.65
CA SER A 35 -8.40 15.44 -2.01
C SER A 35 -8.06 14.05 -2.56
N ALA A 36 -8.00 13.94 -3.88
CA ALA A 36 -7.51 12.73 -4.54
C ALA A 36 -6.07 12.41 -4.09
N PRO A 37 -5.64 11.14 -4.11
CA PRO A 37 -4.27 10.78 -3.79
C PRO A 37 -3.25 11.56 -4.63
N GLU A 38 -2.11 11.89 -4.03
CA GLU A 38 -1.05 12.68 -4.67
C GLU A 38 0.25 11.88 -4.77
N GLY A 39 1.00 12.11 -5.84
CA GLY A 39 2.28 11.42 -6.09
C GLY A 39 2.11 9.95 -6.46
N GLY A 40 3.15 9.14 -6.27
CA GLY A 40 3.18 7.75 -6.70
C GLY A 40 3.48 7.63 -8.20
N ASP A 41 4.64 7.09 -8.52
CA ASP A 41 5.08 6.77 -9.88
C ASP A 41 4.84 5.28 -10.17
N ALA A 42 3.73 4.98 -10.84
CA ALA A 42 3.35 3.62 -11.21
C ALA A 42 4.40 2.94 -12.11
N LYS A 43 5.07 3.69 -12.98
CA LYS A 43 6.07 3.13 -13.89
C LYS A 43 7.32 2.74 -13.12
N LEU A 44 7.81 3.62 -12.26
CA LEU A 44 8.97 3.34 -11.41
C LEU A 44 8.69 2.18 -10.46
N LEU A 45 7.49 2.14 -9.85
CA LEU A 45 7.09 1.04 -8.98
C LEU A 45 7.01 -0.29 -9.74
N ALA A 46 6.44 -0.29 -10.94
CA ALA A 46 6.38 -1.47 -11.81
C ALA A 46 7.78 -1.99 -12.17
N GLU A 47 8.70 -1.09 -12.52
CA GLU A 47 10.09 -1.41 -12.85
C GLU A 47 10.82 -2.05 -11.65
N LEU A 48 10.72 -1.44 -10.47
CA LEU A 48 11.38 -1.93 -9.26
C LEU A 48 10.86 -3.28 -8.78
N MET A 49 9.57 -3.55 -8.97
CA MET A 49 8.94 -4.81 -8.61
C MET A 49 9.17 -5.91 -9.65
N GLY A 50 9.85 -5.60 -10.77
CA GLY A 50 10.04 -6.54 -11.87
C GLY A 50 8.75 -6.87 -12.63
N ASN A 51 7.73 -6.01 -12.52
CA ASN A 51 6.39 -6.21 -13.06
C ASN A 51 6.00 -5.07 -14.02
N GLY A 52 6.88 -4.78 -14.98
CA GLY A 52 6.79 -3.64 -15.90
C GLY A 52 5.57 -3.61 -16.82
N GLU A 53 4.79 -4.70 -16.89
CA GLU A 53 3.61 -4.80 -17.75
C GLU A 53 2.32 -4.28 -17.07
N ASN A 54 2.29 -4.16 -15.74
CA ASN A 54 1.09 -3.82 -14.97
C ASN A 54 0.94 -2.33 -14.61
N ILE A 55 1.62 -1.43 -15.33
CA ILE A 55 1.65 0.01 -15.01
C ILE A 55 0.24 0.61 -14.91
N GLU A 56 -0.66 0.30 -15.84
CA GLU A 56 -2.03 0.82 -15.82
C GLU A 56 -2.83 0.36 -14.60
N ALA A 57 -2.66 -0.90 -14.19
CA ALA A 57 -3.31 -1.44 -13.01
C ALA A 57 -2.78 -0.78 -11.73
N ILE A 58 -1.46 -0.56 -11.66
CA ILE A 58 -0.82 0.13 -10.53
C ILE A 58 -1.29 1.59 -10.46
N GLU A 59 -1.25 2.30 -11.59
CA GLU A 59 -1.68 3.71 -11.69
C GLU A 59 -3.14 3.85 -11.25
N LYS A 60 -4.02 2.96 -11.71
CA LYS A 60 -5.43 2.96 -11.30
C LYS A 60 -5.56 2.89 -9.78
N VAL A 61 -4.86 1.97 -9.11
CA VAL A 61 -4.93 1.84 -7.65
C VAL A 61 -4.36 3.06 -6.95
N LEU A 62 -3.24 3.61 -7.45
CA LEU A 62 -2.59 4.78 -6.84
C LEU A 62 -3.45 6.04 -6.91
N LYS A 63 -4.20 6.23 -8.01
CA LYS A 63 -5.03 7.42 -8.25
C LYS A 63 -6.48 7.29 -7.78
N GLU A 64 -6.93 6.07 -7.44
CA GLU A 64 -8.29 5.83 -6.96
C GLU A 64 -8.57 6.61 -5.66
N THR A 65 -9.69 7.30 -5.59
CA THR A 65 -10.03 8.17 -4.44
C THR A 65 -10.29 7.38 -3.15
N THR A 66 -10.33 8.09 -2.02
CA THR A 66 -10.76 7.51 -0.73
C THR A 66 -12.21 7.90 -0.46
N GLY A 67 -13.04 6.97 0.03
CA GLY A 67 -14.45 7.22 0.37
C GLY A 67 -15.42 6.48 -0.55
N GLU A 68 -16.65 6.99 -0.65
CA GLU A 68 -17.79 6.27 -1.28
C GLU A 68 -17.54 5.80 -2.73
N LYS A 69 -16.69 6.51 -3.47
CA LYS A 69 -16.38 6.21 -4.89
C LYS A 69 -15.10 5.42 -5.09
N GLY A 70 -14.37 5.11 -4.03
CA GLY A 70 -13.09 4.41 -4.11
C GLY A 70 -12.85 3.53 -2.88
N TYR A 71 -11.63 3.55 -2.36
CA TYR A 71 -11.28 2.71 -1.20
C TYR A 71 -11.81 3.33 0.10
N ILE A 72 -12.65 2.59 0.83
CA ILE A 72 -13.12 2.99 2.16
C ILE A 72 -12.05 2.67 3.19
N PHE A 73 -11.48 1.46 3.11
CA PHE A 73 -10.42 1.03 4.02
C PHE A 73 -9.07 1.00 3.30
N THR A 74 -8.05 1.54 3.97
CA THR A 74 -6.68 1.56 3.45
C THR A 74 -6.14 0.15 3.15
N VAL A 75 -6.57 -0.86 3.92
CA VAL A 75 -6.17 -2.25 3.70
C VAL A 75 -6.64 -2.80 2.35
N GLU A 76 -7.81 -2.37 1.85
CA GLU A 76 -8.34 -2.77 0.54
C GLU A 76 -7.49 -2.18 -0.59
N ARG A 77 -7.05 -0.92 -0.42
CA ARG A 77 -6.11 -0.29 -1.37
C ARG A 77 -4.78 -1.02 -1.39
N HIS A 78 -4.24 -1.34 -0.21
CA HIS A 78 -2.97 -2.06 -0.11
C HIS A 78 -3.05 -3.47 -0.71
N ASP A 79 -4.14 -4.20 -0.48
CA ASP A 79 -4.38 -5.52 -1.09
C ASP A 79 -4.44 -5.42 -2.63
N ALA A 80 -5.17 -4.44 -3.16
CA ALA A 80 -5.23 -4.19 -4.60
C ALA A 80 -3.87 -3.80 -5.18
N LEU A 81 -3.09 -2.98 -4.48
CA LEU A 81 -1.76 -2.55 -4.92
C LEU A 81 -0.79 -3.73 -4.96
N VAL A 82 -0.77 -4.57 -3.92
CA VAL A 82 0.07 -5.78 -3.83
C VAL A 82 -0.23 -6.74 -4.97
N LYS A 83 -1.51 -6.96 -5.30
CA LYS A 83 -1.92 -7.74 -6.48
C LYS A 83 -1.41 -7.11 -7.77
N ALA A 84 -1.56 -5.79 -7.93
CA ALA A 84 -1.13 -5.08 -9.13
C ALA A 84 0.40 -5.16 -9.35
N VAL A 85 1.19 -5.01 -8.28
CA VAL A 85 2.65 -5.11 -8.34
C VAL A 85 3.16 -6.55 -8.37
N GLY A 86 2.30 -7.55 -8.14
CA GLY A 86 2.67 -8.97 -8.19
C GLY A 86 3.33 -9.50 -6.92
N LEU A 87 3.12 -8.84 -5.78
CA LEU A 87 3.57 -9.33 -4.48
C LEU A 87 2.56 -10.33 -3.91
N PRO A 88 2.99 -11.24 -3.00
CA PRO A 88 2.07 -12.17 -2.35
C PRO A 88 1.03 -11.44 -1.48
N THR A 89 -0.22 -11.88 -1.53
CA THR A 89 -1.34 -11.23 -0.82
C THR A 89 -1.21 -11.24 0.69
N TYR A 90 -0.56 -12.27 1.26
CA TYR A 90 -0.24 -12.31 2.69
C TYR A 90 0.76 -11.24 3.17
N SER A 91 1.31 -10.40 2.28
CA SER A 91 2.18 -9.26 2.64
C SER A 91 1.42 -8.06 3.21
N VAL A 92 0.09 -8.03 3.11
CA VAL A 92 -0.78 -6.94 3.60
C VAL A 92 -1.81 -7.48 4.57
N GLY A 93 -2.08 -6.72 5.64
CA GLY A 93 -3.19 -7.01 6.55
C GLY A 93 -2.90 -8.06 7.63
N TYR A 94 -1.73 -8.72 7.58
CA TYR A 94 -1.35 -9.73 8.56
C TYR A 94 -0.16 -9.26 9.40
N GLY A 95 -0.33 -9.33 10.72
CA GLY A 95 0.74 -9.07 11.68
C GLY A 95 1.26 -10.37 12.27
N PHE A 96 2.57 -10.43 12.56
CA PHE A 96 3.22 -11.60 13.16
C PHE A 96 2.48 -12.14 14.41
N ARG A 97 1.99 -11.25 15.29
CA ARG A 97 1.27 -11.66 16.51
C ARG A 97 -0.09 -12.31 16.21
N TYR A 98 -0.76 -11.89 15.13
CA TYR A 98 -2.02 -12.48 14.69
C TYR A 98 -1.77 -13.88 14.10
N ILE A 99 -0.73 -14.02 13.28
CA ILE A 99 -0.27 -15.32 12.75
C ILE A 99 0.06 -16.30 13.88
N LEU A 100 0.77 -15.86 14.94
CA LEU A 100 1.03 -16.69 16.11
C LEU A 100 -0.24 -17.07 16.88
N GLY A 101 -1.27 -16.24 16.82
CA GLY A 101 -2.59 -16.50 17.40
C GLY A 101 -3.48 -17.42 16.56
N GLY A 102 -3.00 -17.91 15.41
CA GLY A 102 -3.75 -18.80 14.51
C GLY A 102 -4.47 -18.08 13.37
N ASP A 103 -4.30 -16.77 13.22
CA ASP A 103 -4.86 -16.00 12.10
C ASP A 103 -3.97 -16.12 10.86
N ILE A 104 -3.99 -17.30 10.25
CA ILE A 104 -3.19 -17.64 9.08
C ILE A 104 -3.90 -17.10 7.82
N PRO A 105 -3.18 -16.38 6.93
CA PRO A 105 -3.74 -15.95 5.65
C PRO A 105 -4.33 -17.13 4.86
N PRO A 106 -5.46 -16.96 4.16
CA PRO A 106 -6.15 -18.05 3.48
C PRO A 106 -5.32 -18.69 2.35
N ASP A 107 -4.36 -17.96 1.81
CA ASP A 107 -3.41 -18.39 0.78
C ASP A 107 -2.11 -18.99 1.34
N VAL A 108 -1.95 -19.02 2.66
CA VAL A 108 -0.79 -19.58 3.36
C VAL A 108 -1.19 -20.90 4.02
N LYS A 109 -0.42 -21.95 3.75
CA LYS A 109 -0.57 -23.22 4.44
C LYS A 109 0.05 -23.14 5.83
N GLU A 110 -0.65 -23.57 6.86
CA GLU A 110 -0.16 -23.48 8.24
C GLU A 110 1.19 -24.21 8.41
N GLU A 111 1.40 -25.32 7.69
CA GLU A 111 2.66 -26.08 7.76
C GLU A 111 3.86 -25.33 7.17
N SER A 112 3.63 -24.28 6.36
CA SER A 112 4.69 -23.43 5.80
C SER A 112 5.09 -22.28 6.71
N VAL A 113 4.41 -22.07 7.84
CA VAL A 113 4.70 -20.97 8.76
C VAL A 113 5.90 -21.33 9.63
N ILE A 114 7.04 -20.67 9.37
CA ILE A 114 8.26 -20.82 10.16
C ILE A 114 8.19 -19.90 11.38
N ARG A 115 8.24 -20.50 12.57
CA ARG A 115 8.26 -19.78 13.84
C ARG A 115 9.68 -19.83 14.39
N CYS A 116 10.45 -18.76 14.23
CA CYS A 116 11.78 -18.66 14.82
C CYS A 116 11.63 -18.48 16.34
N CYS A 117 12.16 -19.46 17.09
CA CYS A 117 12.23 -19.44 18.55
C CYS A 117 13.14 -18.33 19.07
#